data_AF-A0A3L7NUX7-F1
#
_entry.id   AF-A0A3L7NUX7-F1
#
_cell.length_a   1.000
_cell.length_b   1.000
_cell.length_c   1.000
_cell.angle_alpha   90.00
_cell.angle_beta   90.00
_cell.angle_gamma   90.00
#
_symmetry.space_group_name_H-M   'P 1'
#
loop_
_entity.id
_entity.type
_entity.pdbx_description
1 polymer ?
#
loop_
_entity_poly.entity_id
_entity_poly.type
_entity_poly.pdbx_seq_one_letter_code
_entity_poly.pdbx_strand_id
1 'polypeptide(L)' 'MILGICPTVDFAFKKTFGDPANSQALISLLNAILELAHPITLVTIQHPFNYTEFAADKPSILDVKATD' A
#
# COMPACT_ATOMS: atom_id res chain seq x y z
N MET A 1 21.56 -4.07 -13.92
CA MET A 1 20.77 -5.08 -13.20
C MET A 1 19.59 -4.36 -12.55
N ILE A 2 18.49 -4.23 -13.28
CA ILE A 2 17.26 -3.60 -12.76
C ILE A 2 16.46 -4.77 -12.19
N LEU A 3 16.30 -4.84 -10.87
CA LEU A 3 15.90 -6.05 -10.14
C LEU A 3 14.52 -6.63 -10.53
N GLY A 4 13.78 -6.07 -11.50
CA GLY A 4 12.41 -6.50 -11.83
C GLY A 4 11.41 -6.25 -10.70
N ILE A 5 11.85 -5.63 -9.61
CA ILE A 5 11.08 -5.27 -8.44
C ILE A 5 10.47 -3.90 -8.69
N CYS A 6 9.16 -3.83 -8.82
CA CYS A 6 8.42 -2.59 -8.83
C CYS A 6 8.01 -2.28 -7.38
N PRO A 7 8.66 -1.33 -6.69
CA PRO A 7 8.51 -1.13 -5.24
C PRO A 7 7.08 -0.75 -4.82
N THR A 8 6.23 -0.33 -5.76
CA THR A 8 4.81 0.01 -5.55
C THR A 8 3.87 -1.19 -5.62
N VAL A 9 4.30 -2.34 -6.16
CA VAL A 9 3.46 -3.53 -6.35
C VAL A 9 4.05 -4.80 -5.74
N ASP A 10 5.24 -4.68 -5.15
CA ASP A 10 5.99 -5.80 -4.62
C ASP A 10 5.42 -6.34 -3.30
N PHE A 11 5.74 -7.60 -3.00
CA PHE A 11 5.32 -8.28 -1.77
C PHE A 11 5.76 -7.51 -0.51
N ALA A 12 6.93 -6.88 -0.56
CA ALA A 12 7.43 -6.04 0.54
C ALA A 12 6.50 -4.86 0.83
N PHE A 13 5.99 -4.16 -0.20
CA PHE A 13 5.06 -3.05 -0.03
C PHE A 13 3.80 -3.48 0.70
N LYS A 14 3.26 -4.64 0.31
CA LYS A 14 2.06 -5.23 0.91
C LYS A 14 2.28 -5.62 2.37
N LYS A 15 3.42 -6.24 2.67
CA LYS A 15 3.77 -6.62 4.03
C LYS A 15 3.98 -5.41 4.94
N THR A 16 4.52 -4.33 4.40
CA THR A 16 4.76 -3.09 5.15
C THR A 16 3.49 -2.27 5.31
N PHE A 17 2.68 -2.08 4.27
CA PHE A 17 1.57 -1.13 4.26
C PHE A 17 0.18 -1.75 4.28
N GLY A 18 0.07 -3.06 4.06
CA GLY A 18 -1.17 -3.80 4.11
C GLY A 18 -1.51 -4.38 5.49
N ASP A 19 -0.68 -4.12 6.49
CA ASP A 19 -0.97 -4.42 7.89
C ASP A 19 -1.64 -3.20 8.56
N PRO A 20 -2.84 -3.34 9.15
CA PRO A 20 -3.48 -2.26 9.90
C PRO A 20 -2.62 -1.65 11.01
N ALA A 21 -1.69 -2.41 11.60
CA ALA A 21 -0.75 -1.90 12.60
C ALA A 21 0.23 -0.86 12.01
N ASN A 22 0.47 -0.91 10.70
CA ASN A 22 1.38 -0.01 9.99
C ASN A 22 0.66 1.14 9.27
N SER A 23 -0.62 1.39 9.58
CA SER A 23 -1.43 2.42 8.92
C SER A 23 -0.80 3.81 8.95
N GLN A 24 -0.07 4.16 10.02
CA GLN A 24 0.64 5.45 10.13
C GLN A 24 1.75 5.63 9.09
N ALA A 25 2.48 4.56 8.77
CA ALA A 25 3.50 4.57 7.73
C ALA A 25 2.85 4.73 6.34
N LEU A 26 1.70 4.09 6.13
CA LEU A 26 0.93 4.25 4.89
C LEU A 26 0.41 5.69 4.75
N ILE A 27 -0.15 6.29 5.81
CA ILE A 27 -0.58 7.70 5.82
C ILE A 27 0.57 8.62 5.40
N SER A 28 1.72 8.45 6.04
CA SER A 28 2.91 9.28 5.79
C SER A 28 3.37 9.18 4.34
N LEU A 29 3.38 7.96 3.79
CA LEU A 29 3.72 7.74 2.39
C LEU A 29 2.71 8.39 1.45
N LEU A 30 1.40 8.17 1.67
CA LEU A 30 0.34 8.72 0.82
C LEU A 30 0.36 10.25 0.80
N ASN A 31 0.53 10.88 1.96
CA ASN A 31 0.64 12.34 2.07
C ASN A 31 1.90 12.88 1.37
N ALA A 32 3.00 12.12 1.36
CA ALA A 32 4.23 12.52 0.68
C ALA A 32 4.15 12.42 -0.85
N ILE A 33 3.34 11.50 -1.40
CA ILE A 33 3.26 11.26 -2.85
C ILE A 33 2.04 11.91 -3.53
N LEU A 34 0.93 12.11 -2.81
CA LEU A 34 -0.31 12.62 -3.40
C LEU A 34 -0.46 14.14 -3.30
N GLU A 35 0.34 14.81 -2.45
CA GLU A 35 0.35 16.27 -2.27
C GLU A 35 -1.07 16.89 -2.21
N LEU A 36 -1.95 16.25 -1.44
CA LEU A 36 -3.35 16.63 -1.35
C LEU A 36 -3.51 17.98 -0.63
N ALA A 37 -4.56 18.73 -0.97
CA ALA A 37 -4.91 19.99 -0.28
C ALA A 37 -5.18 19.80 1.23
N HIS A 38 -5.55 18.57 1.60
CA HIS A 38 -5.99 18.15 2.93
C HIS A 38 -5.25 16.84 3.25
N PRO A 39 -4.43 16.80 4.32
CA PRO A 39 -3.62 15.63 4.64
C PRO A 39 -4.49 14.49 5.16
N ILE A 40 -4.25 13.27 4.68
CA ILE A 40 -4.92 12.07 5.17
C ILE A 40 -4.60 11.89 6.66
N THR A 41 -5.62 11.71 7.50
CA THR A 41 -5.46 11.46 8.95
C THR A 41 -5.80 10.02 9.34
N LEU A 42 -6.59 9.33 8.51
CA LEU A 42 -7.00 7.96 8.74
C LEU A 42 -7.02 7.18 7.43
N VAL A 43 -6.51 5.95 7.47
CA VAL A 43 -6.71 4.95 6.40
C VAL A 43 -7.24 3.68 7.00
N THR A 44 -8.26 3.13 6.33
CA THR A 44 -8.82 1.81 6.63
C THR A 44 -8.57 0.90 5.44
N ILE A 45 -7.87 -0.20 5.68
CA ILE A 45 -7.65 -1.24 4.67
C ILE A 45 -8.95 -2.05 4.55
N GLN A 46 -9.60 -2.03 3.38
CA GLN A 46 -10.92 -2.64 3.19
C GLN A 46 -10.83 -4.10 2.74
N HIS A 47 -9.85 -4.44 1.92
CA HIS A 47 -9.60 -5.81 1.45
C HIS A 47 -8.14 -6.21 1.70
N PRO A 48 -7.82 -6.76 2.89
CA PRO A 48 -6.45 -7.10 3.30
C PRO A 48 -5.88 -8.36 2.60
N PHE A 49 -5.94 -8.39 1.26
CA PHE A 49 -5.41 -9.39 0.32
C PHE A 49 -6.30 -10.59 -0.04
N ASN A 50 -6.40 -10.80 -1.35
CA ASN A 50 -6.25 -12.13 -1.92
C ASN A 50 -4.75 -12.36 -2.05
N TYR A 51 -4.15 -13.12 -1.13
CA TYR A 51 -2.72 -13.41 -1.17
C TYR A 51 -2.47 -14.21 -2.43
N THR A 52 -1.77 -13.65 -3.42
CA THR A 52 -1.09 -14.53 -4.37
C THR A 52 0.37 -14.64 -4.02
N GLU A 53 0.76 -15.85 -3.63
CA GLU A 53 2.06 -16.21 -3.09
C GLU A 53 3.19 -16.25 -4.14
N PHE A 54 2.89 -16.00 -5.43
CA PHE A 54 3.82 -16.25 -6.52
C PHE A 54 4.00 -15.06 -7.47
N ALA A 55 5.25 -14.84 -7.88
CA ALA A 55 5.70 -13.78 -8.79
C ALA A 55 5.05 -13.79 -10.19
N ALA A 56 4.35 -14.86 -10.56
CA ALA A 56 3.67 -15.01 -11.85
C ALA A 56 2.20 -14.54 -11.85
N ASP A 57 1.66 -14.17 -10.68
CA ASP A 57 0.24 -13.86 -10.55
C ASP A 57 -0.06 -12.36 -10.67
N LYS A 58 -1.33 -12.06 -10.98
CA LYS A 58 -1.83 -10.71 -11.27
C LYS A 58 -1.42 -9.71 -10.17
N PRO A 59 -1.19 -8.43 -10.52
CA PRO A 59 -0.81 -7.42 -9.54
C PRO A 59 -1.85 -7.37 -8.42
N SER A 60 -1.48 -7.78 -7.20
CA SER A 60 -2.39 -7.62 -6.07
C SER A 60 -2.49 -6.14 -5.72
N ILE A 61 -3.73 -5.65 -5.71
CA ILE A 61 -4.11 -4.27 -5.43
C ILE A 61 -4.42 -4.17 -3.94
N LEU A 62 -3.85 -3.15 -3.26
CA LEU A 62 -4.19 -2.84 -1.88
C LEU A 62 -5.32 -1.79 -1.89
N ASP A 63 -6.50 -2.19 -1.43
CA ASP A 63 -7.67 -1.31 -1.37
C ASP A 63 -7.74 -0.61 -0.03
N VAL A 64 -7.62 0.72 -0.05
CA VAL A 64 -7.62 1.56 1.15
C VAL A 64 -8.62 2.70 1.03
N LYS A 65 -9.35 2.93 2.12
CA LYS A 65 -10.22 4.09 2.29
C LYS A 65 -9.49 5.12 3.13
N ALA A 66 -9.14 6.24 2.53
CA ALA A 66 -8.49 7.37 3.20
C ALA A 66 -9.52 8.46 3.54
N THR A 67 -9.37 9.09 4.71
CA THR A 67 -10.12 10.30 5.10
C THR A 67 -9.16 11.36 5.61
N ASP A 68 -9.47 12.63 5.31
CA ASP A 68 -8.91 13.81 5.98
C ASP A 68 -9.48 13.94 7.40
#